data_AF-A0A358F822-F1
#
_entry.id   AF-A0A358F822-F1
#
_cell.length_a   1.000
_cell.length_b   1.000
_cell.length_c   1.000
_cell.angle_alpha   90.00
_cell.angle_beta   90.00
_cell.angle_gamma   90.00
#
_symmetry.space_group_name_H-M   'P 1'
#
loop_
_entity.id
_entity.type
_entity.pdbx_description
1 polymer ?
#
loop_
_entity_poly.entity_id
_entity_poly.type
_entity_poly.pdbx_seq_one_letter_code
_entity_poly.pdbx_strand_id
1 'polypeptide(L)' 'MKKSLVSEVLGWYGVVAILGAYALLSLNILSSSNLIYQLLNMSGALGIVYDSFKGKDYQPVVLNIIWAIIALVAIINIIK' A
#
# COMPACT_ATOMS: atom_id res chain seq x y z
N MET A 1 -10.53 15.99 -12.26
CA MET A 1 -9.18 16.60 -12.44
C MET A 1 -8.41 15.70 -13.38
N LYS A 2 -7.60 16.25 -14.28
CA LYS A 2 -6.70 15.43 -15.10
C LYS A 2 -5.66 14.78 -14.16
N LYS A 3 -5.49 13.46 -14.20
CA LYS A 3 -4.44 12.78 -13.41
C LYS A 3 -3.08 13.29 -13.88
N SER A 4 -2.19 13.59 -12.93
CA SER A 4 -0.80 13.96 -13.24
C SER A 4 0.04 12.71 -13.46
N LEU A 5 1.14 12.82 -14.21
CA LEU A 5 2.10 11.72 -14.34
C LEU A 5 2.59 11.22 -12.97
N VAL A 6 2.76 12.14 -12.00
CA VAL A 6 3.14 11.81 -10.62
C VAL A 6 2.08 10.93 -9.95
N SER A 7 0.80 11.23 -10.13
CA SER A 7 -0.32 10.43 -9.62
C SER A 7 -0.28 9.01 -10.16
N GLU A 8 -0.13 8.89 -11.47
CA GLU A 8 -0.12 7.60 -12.16
C GLU A 8 1.09 6.75 -11.75
N VAL A 9 2.28 7.35 -11.65
CA VAL A 9 3.49 6.66 -11.18
C VAL A 9 3.33 6.17 -9.74
N LEU A 10 2.77 7.00 -8.84
CA LEU A 10 2.52 6.60 -7.45
C LEU A 10 1.47 5.47 -7.35
N GLY A 11 0.43 5.52 -8.18
CA GLY A 11 -0.58 4.46 -8.27
C GLY A 11 0.04 3.13 -8.70
N TRP A 12 0.80 3.12 -9.81
CA TRP A 12 1.47 1.93 -10.30
C TRP A 12 2.56 1.41 -9.37
N TYR A 13 3.34 2.30 -8.74
CA TYR A 13 4.23 1.92 -7.64
C TYR A 13 3.45 1.19 -6.55
N GLY A 14 2.29 1.70 -6.16
CA GLY A 14 1.47 1.09 -5.12
C GLY A 14 0.98 -0.31 -5.48
N VAL A 15 0.58 -0.52 -6.73
CA VAL A 15 0.23 -1.84 -7.27
C VAL A 15 1.42 -2.80 -7.17
N VAL A 16 2.60 -2.39 -7.64
CA VAL A 16 3.82 -3.22 -7.60
C VAL A 16 4.24 -3.53 -6.16
N ALA A 17 4.16 -2.55 -5.25
CA ALA A 17 4.55 -2.72 -3.85
C ALA A 17 3.64 -3.71 -3.11
N ILE A 18 2.30 -3.59 -3.26
CA ILE A 18 1.34 -4.50 -2.62
C ILE A 18 1.43 -5.91 -3.20
N LEU A 19 1.49 -6.04 -4.53
CA LEU A 19 1.61 -7.36 -5.17
C LEU A 19 2.96 -8.02 -4.85
N GLY A 20 4.03 -7.22 -4.80
CA GLY A 20 5.35 -7.68 -4.37
C GLY A 20 5.32 -8.16 -2.92
N ALA A 21 4.72 -7.41 -2.01
CA ALA A 21 4.56 -7.81 -0.62
C ALA A 21 3.75 -9.12 -0.48
N TYR A 22 2.64 -9.23 -1.21
CA TYR A 22 1.83 -10.45 -1.24
C TYR A 22 2.60 -11.64 -1.80
N ALA A 23 3.33 -11.47 -2.91
CA ALA A 23 4.15 -12.52 -3.49
C ALA A 23 5.24 -13.00 -2.53
N LEU A 24 5.96 -12.06 -1.88
CA LEU A 24 6.99 -12.39 -0.89
C LEU A 24 6.40 -13.12 0.33
N LEU A 25 5.20 -12.74 0.78
CA LEU A 25 4.48 -13.44 1.83
C LEU A 25 4.06 -14.85 1.39
N SER A 26 3.45 -14.99 0.21
CA SER A 26 2.97 -16.26 -0.34
C SER A 26 4.09 -17.26 -0.63
N LEU A 27 5.28 -16.76 -0.98
CA LEU A 27 6.49 -17.58 -1.16
C LEU A 27 7.22 -17.87 0.16
N ASN A 28 6.66 -17.46 1.30
CA ASN A 28 7.27 -17.57 2.64
C ASN A 28 8.65 -16.88 2.76
N ILE A 29 8.94 -15.90 1.90
CA ILE A 29 10.17 -15.11 1.95
C ILE A 29 10.07 -14.05 3.06
N LEU A 30 8.88 -13.48 3.27
CA LEU A 30 8.57 -12.59 4.37
C LEU A 30 7.42 -13.15 5.20
N SER A 31 7.39 -12.83 6.49
CA SER A 31 6.24 -13.07 7.38
C SER A 31 5.38 -11.81 7.50
N SER A 32 4.13 -11.97 7.96
CA SER A 32 3.25 -10.83 8.28
C SER A 32 3.78 -9.97 9.44
N SER A 33 4.65 -10.52 10.29
CA SER A 33 5.36 -9.78 11.35
C SER A 33 6.64 -9.09 10.87
N ASN A 34 6.99 -9.19 9.58
CA ASN A 34 8.19 -8.57 9.05
C ASN A 34 7.96 -7.07 8.76
N LEU A 35 8.89 -6.22 9.21
CA LEU A 35 8.80 -4.77 9.02
C LEU A 35 8.76 -4.37 7.52
N ILE A 36 9.57 -5.02 6.66
CA ILE A 36 9.61 -4.73 5.22
C ILE A 36 8.26 -5.04 4.58
N TYR A 37 7.63 -6.16 4.96
CA TYR A 37 6.31 -6.52 4.48
C TYR A 37 5.28 -5.43 4.82
N GLN A 38 5.28 -4.94 6.06
CA GLN A 38 4.33 -3.89 6.47
C GLN A 38 4.63 -2.53 5.82
N LEU A 39 5.91 -2.17 5.62
CA LEU A 39 6.30 -0.95 4.92
C LEU A 39 5.90 -0.96 3.44
N LEU A 40 6.05 -2.10 2.75
CA LEU A 40 5.58 -2.27 1.36
C LEU A 40 4.06 -2.10 1.27
N ASN A 41 3.31 -2.75 2.17
CA ASN A 41 1.85 -2.60 2.21
C ASN A 41 1.43 -1.16 2.52
N MET A 42 2.02 -0.51 3.52
CA MET A 42 1.67 0.86 3.91
C MET A 42 2.00 1.86 2.80
N SER A 43 3.23 1.85 2.29
CA SER A 43 3.64 2.78 1.23
C SER A 43 2.88 2.52 -0.07
N GLY A 44 2.62 1.26 -0.40
CA GLY A 44 1.86 0.91 -1.60
C GLY A 44 0.40 1.35 -1.52
N ALA A 45 -0.23 1.15 -0.37
CA ALA A 45 -1.59 1.60 -0.12
C ALA A 45 -1.71 3.13 -0.24
N LEU A 46 -0.76 3.90 0.33
CA LEU A 46 -0.74 5.36 0.20
C LEU A 46 -0.58 5.84 -1.25
N GLY A 47 0.21 5.13 -2.06
CA GLY A 47 0.35 5.40 -3.49
C GLY A 47 -0.98 5.25 -4.26
N ILE A 48 -1.71 4.16 -4.00
CA ILE A 48 -3.03 3.92 -4.60
C ILE A 48 -4.06 4.93 -4.10
N VAL A 49 -4.06 5.29 -2.81
CA VAL A 49 -4.94 6.35 -2.27
C VAL A 49 -4.71 7.66 -3.00
N TYR A 50 -3.45 8.06 -3.19
CA TYR A 50 -3.13 9.31 -3.88
C TYR A 50 -3.67 9.32 -5.31
N ASP A 51 -3.49 8.24 -6.07
CA ASP A 51 -3.97 8.17 -7.45
C ASP A 51 -5.50 8.11 -7.58
N SER A 52 -6.13 7.22 -6.80
CA SER A 52 -7.57 7.01 -6.84
C SER A 52 -8.35 8.23 -6.33
N PHE A 53 -7.83 8.94 -5.32
CA PHE A 53 -8.44 10.18 -4.85
C PHE A 53 -8.45 11.27 -5.93
N LYS A 54 -7.39 11.38 -6.75
CA LYS A 54 -7.35 12.31 -7.90
C LYS A 54 -8.35 11.92 -8.99
N GLY A 55 -8.58 10.62 -9.17
CA GLY A 55 -9.59 10.06 -10.06
C GLY A 55 -11.04 10.20 -9.57
N LYS A 56 -11.25 10.51 -8.27
CA LYS A 56 -12.54 10.39 -7.56
C LYS A 56 -13.07 8.95 -7.50
N ASP A 57 -12.16 7.97 -7.58
CA ASP A 57 -12.47 6.56 -7.43
C ASP A 57 -12.46 6.23 -5.94
N TYR A 58 -13.61 6.33 -5.27
CA TYR A 58 -13.66 6.25 -3.81
C TYR A 58 -13.51 4.83 -3.27
N GLN A 59 -13.84 3.79 -4.03
CA GLN A 59 -13.72 2.41 -3.57
C GLN A 59 -12.25 2.03 -3.28
N PRO A 60 -11.28 2.27 -4.19
CA PRO A 60 -9.86 2.08 -3.87
C PRO A 60 -9.35 3.00 -2.75
N VAL A 61 -9.86 4.24 -2.64
CA VAL A 61 -9.47 5.16 -1.56
C VAL A 61 -9.81 4.56 -0.19
N VAL A 62 -11.06 4.14 0.02
CA VAL A 62 -11.49 3.59 1.31
C VAL A 62 -10.73 2.30 1.64
N LEU A 63 -10.62 1.39 0.65
CA LEU A 63 -9.90 0.12 0.82
C LEU A 63 -8.46 0.36 1.29
N ASN A 64 -7.73 1.24 0.59
CA ASN A 64 -6.31 1.43 0.85
C ASN A 64 -6.04 2.30 2.09
N ILE A 65 -6.96 3.19 2.49
CA ILE A 65 -6.86 3.86 3.79
C ILE A 65 -6.94 2.83 4.93
N ILE A 66 -7.92 1.94 4.89
CA ILE A 66 -8.07 0.88 5.90
C ILE A 66 -6.83 -0.02 5.90
N TRP A 67 -6.35 -0.41 4.72
CA TRP A 67 -5.13 -1.20 4.57
C TRP A 67 -3.91 -0.52 5.17
N ALA A 68 -3.70 0.78 4.91
CA ALA A 68 -2.60 1.55 5.47
C ALA A 68 -2.68 1.65 7.01
N ILE A 69 -3.88 1.77 7.59
CA ILE A 69 -4.08 1.77 9.04
C ILE A 69 -3.69 0.41 9.64
N ILE A 70 -4.12 -0.69 9.02
CA ILE A 70 -3.75 -2.05 9.48
C ILE A 70 -2.23 -2.22 9.46
N ALA A 71 -1.58 -1.78 8.38
CA ALA A 71 -0.12 -1.85 8.27
C ALA A 71 0.58 -0.98 9.31
N LEU A 72 0.08 0.24 9.57
CA LEU A 72 0.63 1.13 10.60
C LEU A 72 0.53 0.52 12.00
N VAL A 73 -0.61 -0.07 12.36
CA VAL A 73 -0.79 -0.76 13.65
C VAL A 73 0.19 -1.92 13.78
N ALA A 74 0.37 -2.72 12.72
CA ALA A 74 1.35 -3.79 12.71
C ALA A 74 2.78 -3.28 12.87
N ILE A 75 3.17 -2.19 12.19
CA ILE A 75 4.50 -1.55 12.34
C ILE A 75 4.73 -1.13 13.78
N ILE A 76 3.75 -0.47 14.41
CA ILE A 76 3.84 -0.05 15.81
C ILE A 76 4.04 -1.25 16.73
N ASN A 77 3.37 -2.37 16.46
CA ASN A 77 3.52 -3.59 17.26
C ASN A 77 4.86 -4.32 17.02
N ILE A 78 5.50 -4.14 15.85
CA ILE A 78 6.80 -4.77 15.52
C ILE A 78 7.97 -3.99 16.14
N ILE A 79 7.85 -2.66 16.26
CA ILE A 79 8.92 -1.79 16.76
C ILE A 79 8.90 -1.67 18.29
N LYS A 80 7.74 -1.90 18.91
CA LYS A 80 7.61 -1.98 20.37
C LYS A 80 8.24 -3.25 20.92
#